data_AF-A0A0D7A3G2-F1
#
_entry.id   AF-A0A0D7A3G2-F1
#
_cell.length_a   1.000
_cell.length_b   1.000
_cell.length_c   1.000
_cell.angle_alpha   90.00
_cell.angle_beta   90.00
_cell.angle_gamma   90.00
#
_symmetry.space_group_name_H-M   'P 1'
#
loop_
_entity.id
_entity.type
_entity.pdbx_description
1 polymer ?
#
loop_
_entity_poly.entity_id
_entity_poly.type
_entity_poly.pdbx_seq_one_letter_code
_entity_poly.pdbx_strand_id
1 'polypeptide(L)'
;MFYALFAFVLALSLFSAVHAFLYVTSPDEDTIYYGGESCTVTWLDNGDKPLLSSIGVSFAGLYTGDMQLVQSIEYIDVSSSHSLTFTPLAEAGPDSDD
;
A
#
# COMPACT_ATOMS: atom_id res chain seq x y z
N MET A 1 0.26 -15.23 -41.37
CA MET A 1 1.11 -15.30 -40.17
C MET A 1 1.73 -13.97 -39.77
N PHE A 2 2.38 -13.22 -40.68
CA PHE A 2 3.05 -11.94 -40.34
C PHE A 2 2.11 -10.83 -39.79
N TYR A 3 0.91 -10.68 -40.36
CA TYR A 3 -0.09 -9.71 -39.88
C TYR A 3 -0.66 -10.02 -38.48
N ALA A 4 -0.80 -11.30 -38.13
CA ALA A 4 -1.29 -11.71 -36.81
C ALA A 4 -0.25 -11.40 -35.72
N LEU A 5 1.04 -11.59 -36.01
CA LEU A 5 2.13 -11.22 -35.12
C LEU A 5 2.20 -9.69 -34.92
N PHE A 6 2.05 -8.92 -36.01
CA PHE A 6 2.05 -7.46 -35.94
C PHE A 6 0.87 -6.92 -35.11
N ALA A 7 -0.33 -7.46 -35.33
CA ALA A 7 -1.52 -7.10 -34.54
C ALA A 7 -1.36 -7.46 -33.05
N PHE A 8 -0.73 -8.60 -32.75
CA PHE A 8 -0.46 -9.03 -31.38
C PHE A 8 0.54 -8.11 -30.66
N VAL A 9 1.63 -7.70 -31.32
CA VAL A 9 2.60 -6.74 -30.77
C VAL A 9 1.97 -5.35 -30.55
N LEU A 10 1.12 -4.90 -31.48
CA LEU A 10 0.39 -3.64 -31.31
C LEU A 10 -0.60 -3.71 -30.14
N ALA A 11 -1.29 -4.83 -29.95
CA ALA A 11 -2.16 -5.04 -28.79
C ALA A 11 -1.39 -5.02 -27.46
N LEU A 12 -0.18 -5.59 -27.42
CA LEU A 12 0.70 -5.54 -26.24
C LEU A 12 1.14 -4.12 -25.89
N SER A 13 1.30 -3.23 -26.88
CA SER A 13 1.68 -1.82 -26.64
C SER A 13 0.60 -1.00 -25.94
N LEU A 14 -0.63 -1.52 -25.84
CA LEU A 14 -1.71 -0.90 -25.08
C LEU A 14 -1.66 -1.23 -23.58
N PHE A 15 -0.83 -2.18 -23.16
CA PHE A 15 -0.64 -2.52 -21.75
C PHE A 15 0.47 -1.65 -21.15
N SER A 16 0.10 -0.69 -20.29
CA SER A 16 1.05 -0.02 -19.41
C SER A 16 1.18 -0.80 -18.10
N ALA A 17 2.39 -1.29 -17.81
CA ALA A 17 2.75 -1.65 -16.45
C ALA A 17 2.98 -0.36 -15.67
N VAL A 18 2.11 -0.08 -14.69
CA VAL A 18 2.27 1.06 -13.78
C VAL A 18 2.53 0.53 -12.38
N HIS A 19 3.50 1.12 -11.69
CA HIS A 19 3.72 0.88 -10.27
C HIS A 19 2.87 1.88 -9.47
N ALA A 20 1.91 1.36 -8.72
CA ALA A 20 1.09 2.14 -7.80
C ALA A 20 1.76 2.17 -6.42
N PHE A 21 1.81 3.34 -5.81
CA PHE A 21 2.16 3.47 -4.40
C PHE A 21 1.14 4.40 -3.73
N LEU A 22 0.75 4.10 -2.49
CA LEU A 22 0.01 5.06 -1.68
C LEU A 22 0.95 6.22 -1.33
N TYR A 23 0.48 7.44 -1.49
CA TYR A 23 1.18 8.61 -0.98
C TYR A 23 0.76 8.84 0.48
N VAL A 24 1.50 8.20 1.39
CA VAL A 24 1.30 8.30 2.84
C VAL A 24 1.76 9.66 3.35
N THR A 25 0.93 10.32 4.15
CA THR A 25 1.20 11.63 4.76
C THR A 25 1.37 11.59 6.27
N SER A 26 0.95 10.50 6.91
CA SER A 26 1.27 10.19 8.31
C SER A 26 1.29 8.67 8.47
N PRO A 27 2.22 8.09 9.24
CA PRO A 27 3.31 8.74 9.98
C PRO A 27 4.33 9.45 9.09
N ASP A 28 4.99 10.48 9.62
CA ASP A 28 6.17 11.13 9.04
C ASP A 28 7.45 10.69 9.77
N GLU A 29 8.60 11.28 9.43
CA GLU A 29 9.92 10.90 9.99
C GLU A 29 10.03 11.10 11.50
N ASP A 30 9.20 11.96 12.10
CA ASP A 30 9.22 12.25 13.55
C ASP A 30 8.10 11.51 14.31
N THR A 31 7.25 10.76 13.60
CA THR A 31 6.10 10.08 14.20
C THR A 31 6.48 8.70 14.72
N ILE A 32 6.38 8.51 16.04
CA ILE A 32 6.59 7.21 16.71
C ILE A 32 5.25 6.68 17.21
N TYR A 33 5.00 5.40 16.93
CA TYR A 33 3.86 4.65 17.44
C TYR A 33 4.31 3.55 18.39
N TYR A 34 3.56 3.34 19.47
CA TYR A 34 3.86 2.35 20.48
C TYR A 34 2.87 1.18 20.44
N GLY A 35 3.38 -0.01 20.74
CA GLY A 35 2.55 -1.20 20.90
C GLY A 35 1.46 -1.03 21.96
N GLY A 36 0.24 -1.48 21.65
CA GLY A 36 -0.93 -1.32 22.50
C GLY A 36 -1.63 0.03 22.39
N GLU A 37 -1.06 1.00 21.66
CA GLU A 37 -1.66 2.31 21.43
C GLU A 37 -2.31 2.41 20.04
N SER A 38 -3.25 3.33 19.89
CA SER A 38 -3.92 3.53 18.60
C SER A 38 -3.01 4.29 17.63
N CYS A 39 -2.84 3.74 16.44
CA CYS A 39 -2.03 4.29 15.35
C CYS A 39 -2.93 4.63 14.17
N THR A 40 -2.69 5.75 13.50
CA THR A 40 -3.48 6.14 12.32
C THR A 40 -2.56 6.48 11.17
N VAL A 41 -2.59 5.68 10.13
CA VAL A 41 -1.91 5.96 8.86
C VAL A 41 -2.87 6.77 8.00
N THR A 42 -2.41 7.88 7.42
CA THR A 42 -3.19 8.69 6.48
C THR A 42 -2.49 8.79 5.14
N TRP A 43 -3.26 8.89 4.07
CA TRP A 43 -2.75 9.05 2.71
C TRP A 43 -3.65 9.98 1.91
N LEU A 44 -3.16 10.46 0.77
CA LEU A 44 -3.92 11.28 -0.17
C LEU A 44 -3.79 10.77 -1.60
N ASP A 45 -4.79 11.08 -2.41
CA ASP A 45 -4.67 10.97 -3.87
C ASP A 45 -3.95 12.23 -4.36
N ASN A 46 -2.70 12.08 -4.80
CA ASN A 46 -1.90 13.19 -5.30
C ASN A 46 -2.16 13.48 -6.79
N GLY A 47 -3.08 12.75 -7.42
CA GLY A 47 -3.42 12.88 -8.84
C GLY A 47 -2.49 12.09 -9.77
N ASP A 48 -1.47 11.42 -9.25
CA ASP A 48 -0.61 10.54 -10.04
C ASP A 48 -1.34 9.24 -10.36
N LYS A 49 -1.11 8.70 -11.56
CA LYS A 49 -1.71 7.43 -11.97
C LYS A 49 -0.90 6.26 -11.42
N PRO A 50 -1.57 5.18 -10.96
CA PRO A 50 -3.01 5.01 -10.87
C PRO A 50 -3.62 5.76 -9.67
N LEU A 51 -4.80 6.35 -9.86
CA LEU A 51 -5.55 7.05 -8.80
C LEU A 51 -5.99 6.06 -7.72
N LEU A 52 -6.25 6.54 -6.50
CA LEU A 52 -6.72 5.69 -5.39
C LEU A 52 -8.00 4.93 -5.76
N SER A 53 -8.88 5.59 -6.51
CA SER A 53 -10.12 5.02 -7.06
C SER A 53 -9.94 3.74 -7.89
N SER A 54 -8.72 3.47 -8.39
CA SER A 54 -8.39 2.28 -9.17
C SER A 54 -7.65 1.18 -8.39
N ILE A 55 -7.33 1.42 -7.11
CA ILE A 55 -6.67 0.43 -6.23
C ILE A 55 -7.71 -0.54 -5.65
N GLY A 56 -8.76 -0.01 -5.01
CA GLY A 56 -9.83 -0.82 -4.40
C GLY A 56 -9.46 -1.46 -3.06
N VAL A 57 -10.11 -2.59 -2.74
CA VAL A 57 -9.92 -3.33 -1.49
C VAL A 57 -8.51 -3.92 -1.44
N SER A 58 -7.77 -3.56 -0.39
CA SER A 58 -6.36 -3.89 -0.20
C SER A 58 -6.13 -4.56 1.15
N PHE A 59 -5.16 -5.46 1.17
CA PHE A 59 -4.64 -6.04 2.40
C PHE A 59 -3.65 -5.07 3.06
N ALA A 60 -3.71 -4.96 4.39
CA ALA A 60 -2.75 -4.22 5.19
C ALA A 60 -2.15 -5.13 6.26
N GLY A 61 -0.87 -4.91 6.59
CA GLY A 61 -0.17 -5.64 7.64
C GLY A 61 0.96 -4.81 8.23
N LEU A 62 1.31 -5.10 9.48
CA LEU A 62 2.52 -4.62 10.13
C LEU A 62 3.66 -5.61 9.87
N TYR A 63 4.78 -5.10 9.40
CA TYR A 63 5.94 -5.87 9.00
C TYR A 63 7.21 -5.35 9.67
N THR A 64 8.20 -6.22 9.83
CA THR A 64 9.55 -5.87 10.30
C THR A 64 10.62 -6.53 9.43
N GLY A 65 11.82 -5.96 9.37
CA GLY A 65 12.97 -6.47 8.61
C GLY A 65 12.67 -6.74 7.14
N ASP A 66 12.98 -7.96 6.68
CA ASP A 66 12.78 -8.43 5.30
C ASP A 66 11.30 -8.75 4.97
N MET A 67 10.39 -7.82 5.29
CA MET A 67 8.93 -7.97 5.16
C MET A 67 8.37 -9.19 5.91
N GLN A 68 8.87 -9.45 7.12
CA GLN A 68 8.27 -10.44 8.01
C GLN A 68 6.96 -9.88 8.58
N LEU A 69 5.83 -10.50 8.27
CA LEU A 69 4.53 -10.13 8.83
C LEU A 69 4.51 -10.43 10.33
N VAL A 70 4.26 -9.40 11.15
CA VAL A 70 4.11 -9.53 12.61
C VAL A 70 2.67 -9.31 13.08
N GLN A 71 1.85 -8.63 12.27
CA GLN A 71 0.42 -8.49 12.54
C GLN A 71 -0.36 -8.26 11.25
N SER A 72 -1.41 -9.06 11.03
CA SER A 72 -2.40 -8.78 9.99
C SER A 72 -3.32 -7.66 10.46
N ILE A 73 -3.62 -6.72 9.57
CA ILE A 73 -4.61 -5.66 9.81
C ILE A 73 -5.84 -5.96 8.95
N GLU A 74 -7.00 -5.42 9.32
CA GLU A 74 -8.23 -5.58 8.54
C GLU A 74 -8.07 -5.01 7.13
N TYR A 75 -8.75 -5.64 6.16
CA TYR A 75 -8.80 -5.16 4.80
C TYR A 75 -9.42 -3.77 4.75
N ILE A 76 -8.85 -2.90 3.92
CA ILE A 76 -9.33 -1.53 3.73
C ILE A 76 -9.59 -1.26 2.27
N ASP A 77 -10.70 -0.57 1.99
CA ASP A 77 -10.97 -0.07 0.64
C ASP A 77 -10.28 1.27 0.42
N VAL A 78 -9.12 1.23 -0.23
CA VAL A 78 -8.31 2.42 -0.54
C VAL A 78 -9.01 3.33 -1.55
N SER A 79 -9.93 2.79 -2.36
CA SER A 79 -10.66 3.60 -3.35
C SER A 79 -11.62 4.62 -2.72
N SER A 80 -12.00 4.40 -1.47
CA SER A 80 -12.97 5.21 -0.73
C SER A 80 -12.44 5.73 0.61
N SER A 81 -11.34 5.19 1.12
CA SER A 81 -10.75 5.55 2.42
C SER A 81 -9.43 6.30 2.26
N HIS A 82 -9.15 7.22 3.18
CA HIS A 82 -7.92 8.04 3.21
C HIS A 82 -7.11 7.83 4.50
N SER A 83 -7.52 6.86 5.31
CA SER A 83 -6.86 6.53 6.56
C SER A 83 -7.14 5.10 6.98
N LEU A 84 -6.23 4.54 7.77
CA LEU A 84 -6.36 3.26 8.46
C LEU A 84 -5.95 3.45 9.91
N THR A 85 -6.85 3.11 10.84
CA THR A 85 -6.54 3.11 12.26
C THR A 85 -6.46 1.67 12.76
N PHE A 86 -5.37 1.34 13.44
CA PHE A 86 -5.15 0.02 14.04
C PHE A 86 -4.34 0.16 15.33
N THR A 87 -4.30 -0.91 16.13
CA THR A 87 -3.48 -0.98 17.35
C THR A 87 -2.40 -2.03 17.14
N PRO A 88 -1.11 -1.64 17.06
CA PRO A 88 -0.01 -2.60 17.01
C PRO A 88 -0.04 -3.47 18.27
N LEU A 89 0.18 -4.78 18.12
CA LEU A 89 0.32 -5.65 19.29
C LEU A 89 1.59 -5.26 20.06
N ALA A 90 1.52 -5.20 21.38
CA ALA A 90 2.69 -4.86 22.21
C ALA A 90 3.87 -5.86 22.07
N GLU A 91 3.58 -7.04 21.55
CA GLU A 91 4.54 -8.12 21.27
C GLU A 91 4.92 -8.22 19.77
N ALA A 92 4.47 -7.27 18.94
CA ALA A 92 4.73 -7.27 17.49
C ALA A 92 6.15 -6.81 17.17
N GLY A 93 7.10 -7.76 17.14
CA GLY A 93 8.45 -7.54 16.64
C GLY A 93 9.32 -6.64 17.54
N PRO A 94 10.59 -6.44 17.15
CA PRO A 94 11.47 -5.45 17.78
C PRO A 94 11.10 -4.01 17.34
N ASP A 95 11.73 -3.02 17.97
CA ASP A 95 11.60 -1.62 17.55
C ASP A 95 12.13 -1.45 16.11
N SER A 96 11.63 -0.44 15.38
CA SER A 96 11.97 -0.27 13.95
C SER A 96 13.43 0.03 13.68
N ASP A 97 14.15 0.52 14.69
CA ASP A 97 15.54 0.97 14.60
C ASP A 97 16.54 -0.04 15.19
N ASP A 98 16.06 -1.20 15.66
CA ASP A 98 16.86 -2.34 16.13
C ASP A 98 17.34 -3.23 14.96
#